data_AF-A0A2V6GJU7-F1
#
_entry.id   AF-A0A2V6GJU7-F1
#
_cell.length_a   1.000
_cell.length_b   1.000
_cell.length_c   1.000
_cell.angle_alpha   90.00
_cell.angle_beta   90.00
_cell.angle_gamma   90.00
#
_symmetry.space_group_name_H-M   'P 1'
#
loop_
_entity.id
_entity.type
_entity.pdbx_description
1 polymer ?
#
loop_
_entity_poly.entity_id
_entity_poly.type
_entity_poly.pdbx_seq_one_letter_code
_entity_poly.pdbx_strand_id
1 'polypeptide(L)' 'PYHGYFKNLLISLFGTWDTHANPLWNGGHIKLWSKHTLTRLLTEVGSENLRFRGVGRMPGLWMTMIVKAEKPQ' A
#
# COMPACT_ATOMS: atom_id res chain seq x y z
N PRO A 1 -14.01 9.60 10.10
CA PRO A 1 -14.98 9.03 9.13
C PRO A 1 -15.81 7.90 9.75
N TYR A 2 -17.07 7.75 9.36
CA TYR A 2 -17.87 6.57 9.69
C TYR A 2 -17.34 5.37 8.88
N HIS A 3 -16.83 4.36 9.58
CA HIS A 3 -16.30 3.10 9.03
C HIS A 3 -17.25 1.95 9.36
N GLY A 4 -18.53 2.10 8.98
CA GLY A 4 -19.51 1.03 9.15
C GLY A 4 -19.14 -0.23 8.38
N TYR A 5 -19.54 -1.39 8.91
CA TYR A 5 -19.20 -2.70 8.36
C TYR A 5 -19.53 -2.81 6.86
N PHE A 6 -20.75 -2.42 6.46
CA PHE A 6 -21.21 -2.52 5.08
C PHE A 6 -20.35 -1.71 4.11
N LYS A 7 -19.98 -0.47 4.48
CA LYS A 7 -19.07 0.36 3.68
C LYS A 7 -17.70 -0.30 3.52
N ASN A 8 -17.12 -0.79 4.61
CA ASN A 8 -15.79 -1.44 4.56
C ASN A 8 -15.83 -2.73 3.74
N LEU A 9 -16.94 -3.47 3.81
CA LEU A 9 -17.16 -4.66 3.00
C LEU A 9 -17.19 -4.33 1.51
N LEU A 10 -17.97 -3.31 1.11
CA LEU A 10 -17.99 -2.86 -0.29
C LEU A 10 -16.61 -2.42 -0.78
N ILE A 11 -15.88 -1.63 0.02
CA ILE A 11 -14.51 -1.20 -0.32
C ILE A 11 -13.59 -2.41 -0.53
N SER A 12 -13.71 -3.42 0.33
CA SER A 12 -12.91 -4.64 0.24
C SER A 12 -13.27 -5.49 -0.97
N LEU A 13 -14.56 -5.62 -1.28
CA LEU A 13 -15.04 -6.37 -2.45
C LEU A 13 -14.63 -5.72 -3.77
N PHE A 14 -14.66 -4.37 -3.84
CA PHE A 14 -14.24 -3.63 -5.03
C PHE A 14 -12.72 -3.36 -5.10
N GLY A 15 -11.96 -3.70 -4.06
CA GLY A 15 -10.52 -3.46 -4.02
C GLY A 15 -10.14 -1.97 -4.01
N THR A 16 -11.04 -1.07 -3.60
CA THR A 16 -10.85 0.39 -3.70
C THR A 16 -10.16 1.01 -2.49
N TRP A 17 -9.46 0.21 -1.69
CA TRP A 17 -8.74 0.65 -0.50
C TRP A 17 -7.69 1.74 -0.80
N ASP A 18 -6.99 1.64 -1.92
CA ASP A 18 -5.99 2.65 -2.31
C ASP A 18 -6.63 4.02 -2.55
N THR A 19 -7.81 4.08 -3.20
CA THR A 19 -8.56 5.33 -3.38
C THR A 19 -9.15 5.84 -2.07
N HIS A 20 -9.60 4.92 -1.20
CA HIS A 20 -10.20 5.29 0.07
C HIS A 20 -9.19 5.88 1.07
N ALA A 21 -8.02 5.24 1.20
CA ALA A 21 -6.94 5.70 2.07
C ALA A 21 -6.09 6.81 1.43
N ASN A 22 -5.97 6.78 0.10
CA ASN A 22 -5.22 7.73 -0.74
C ASN A 22 -3.82 8.07 -0.19
N PRO A 23 -2.91 7.09 -0.07
CA PRO A 23 -1.61 7.28 0.59
C PRO A 23 -0.67 8.23 -0.17
N LEU A 24 -0.94 8.54 -1.44
CA LEU A 24 -0.14 9.45 -2.26
C LEU A 24 -0.39 10.93 -1.95
N TRP A 25 -1.40 11.28 -1.15
CA TRP A 25 -1.64 12.67 -0.77
C TRP A 25 -0.55 13.20 0.18
N ASN A 26 -0.03 14.38 -0.13
CA ASN A 26 0.89 15.14 0.71
C ASN A 26 0.18 15.64 1.99
N GLY A 27 0.84 15.51 3.15
CA GLY A 27 0.35 16.03 4.43
C GLY A 27 -0.63 15.13 5.22
N GLY A 28 -0.83 13.87 4.82
CA GLY A 28 -1.67 12.93 5.57
C GLY A 28 -1.00 12.35 6.84
N HIS A 29 -1.78 12.09 7.90
CA HIS A 29 -1.28 11.56 9.18
C HIS A 29 -0.91 10.07 9.17
N ILE A 30 -1.68 9.22 8.47
CA ILE A 30 -1.45 7.75 8.40
C ILE A 30 -1.64 7.31 6.94
N LYS A 31 -0.68 6.52 6.42
CA LYS A 31 -0.67 6.05 5.03
C LYS A 31 -0.68 4.53 4.98
N LEU A 32 -1.74 3.97 4.41
CA LEU A 32 -1.85 2.54 4.14
C LEU A 32 -1.40 2.27 2.71
N TRP A 33 -0.38 1.44 2.56
CA TRP A 33 0.28 1.21 1.28
C TRP A 33 -0.07 -0.16 0.71
N SER A 34 -0.59 -0.18 -0.52
CA SER A 34 -0.56 -1.36 -1.35
C SER A 34 0.80 -1.49 -2.06
N LYS A 35 1.07 -2.66 -2.63
CA LYS A 35 2.24 -2.84 -3.52
C LYS A 35 2.23 -1.81 -4.66
N HIS A 36 1.05 -1.48 -5.20
CA HIS A 36 0.92 -0.55 -6.32
C HIS A 36 1.26 0.89 -5.91
N THR A 37 0.64 1.39 -4.84
CA THR A 37 0.85 2.77 -4.38
C THR A 37 2.27 3.00 -3.88
N LEU A 38 2.88 2.01 -3.22
CA LEU A 38 4.27 2.10 -2.77
C LEU A 38 5.27 2.02 -3.93
N THR A 39 5.01 1.17 -4.93
CA THR A 39 5.82 1.11 -6.15
C THR A 39 5.82 2.47 -6.84
N ARG A 40 4.63 3.05 -7.03
CA ARG A 40 4.48 4.37 -7.68
C ARG A 40 5.27 5.44 -6.94
N LEU A 41 5.14 5.53 -5.62
CA LEU A 41 5.90 6.48 -4.80
C LEU A 41 7.42 6.31 -4.99
N LEU A 42 7.92 5.08 -4.90
CA LEU A 42 9.37 4.83 -4.98
C LEU A 42 9.92 5.09 -6.38
N THR A 43 9.16 4.77 -7.43
CA THR A 43 9.51 5.09 -8.80
C THR A 43 9.47 6.60 -9.07
N GLU A 44 8.51 7.34 -8.50
CA GLU A 44 8.46 8.81 -8.58
C GLU A 44 9.68 9.48 -7.92
N VAL A 45 10.24 8.86 -6.87
CA VAL A 45 11.48 9.30 -6.20
C VAL A 45 12.74 8.87 -6.98
N GLY A 46 12.62 8.05 -8.02
CA GLY A 46 13.74 7.52 -8.80
C GLY A 46 14.44 6.31 -8.18
N SER A 47 13.82 5.65 -7.19
CA SER A 47 14.40 4.43 -6.62
C SER A 47 14.30 3.25 -7.59
N GLU A 48 15.35 2.45 -7.66
CA GLU A 48 15.47 1.33 -8.60
C GLU A 48 15.42 -0.03 -7.88
N ASN A 49 15.36 -1.12 -8.66
CA ASN A 49 15.46 -2.51 -8.18
C ASN A 49 14.49 -2.88 -7.04
N LEU A 50 13.23 -2.45 -7.16
CA LEU A 50 12.17 -2.67 -6.16
C LEU A 50 11.85 -4.15 -5.97
N ARG A 51 12.09 -4.69 -4.77
CA ARG A 51 11.76 -6.08 -4.40
C ARG A 51 10.79 -6.12 -3.23
N PHE A 52 9.62 -6.70 -3.47
CA PHE A 52 8.57 -6.86 -2.46
C PHE A 52 8.58 -8.26 -1.87
N ARG A 53 8.38 -8.36 -0.56
CA ARG A 53 8.20 -9.62 0.15
C ARG A 53 7.12 -9.48 1.22
N GLY A 54 6.19 -10.44 1.24
CA GLY A 54 5.25 -10.61 2.33
C GLY A 54 5.87 -11.40 3.49
N VAL A 55 5.57 -11.01 4.72
CA VAL A 55 6.09 -11.61 5.95
C VAL A 55 4.94 -12.03 6.88
N GLY A 56 5.09 -13.21 7.49
CA GLY A 56 4.11 -13.82 8.41
C GLY A 56 3.01 -14.63 7.71
N ARG A 57 2.40 -15.56 8.46
CA ARG A 57 1.29 -16.45 8.03
C ARG A 57 1.64 -17.31 6.79
N MET A 58 0.85 -17.22 5.72
CA MET A 58 0.95 -18.04 4.50
C MET A 58 0.95 -17.14 3.25
N PRO A 59 1.43 -17.63 2.08
CA PRO A 59 1.35 -16.88 0.82
C PRO A 59 -0.06 -16.33 0.56
N GLY A 60 -0.16 -15.03 0.27
CA GLY A 60 -1.44 -14.33 0.06
C GLY A 60 -2.17 -13.88 1.34
N LEU A 61 -1.73 -14.32 2.52
CA LEU A 61 -2.30 -13.95 3.83
C LEU A 61 -1.27 -13.28 4.75
N TRP A 62 -0.30 -12.59 4.17
CA TRP A 62 0.80 -11.96 4.91
C TRP A 62 0.31 -10.96 5.96
N MET A 63 1.03 -10.85 7.08
CA MET A 63 0.77 -9.80 8.07
C MET A 63 1.38 -8.47 7.65
N THR A 64 2.57 -8.51 7.07
CA THR A 64 3.35 -7.31 6.73
C THR A 64 3.91 -7.41 5.33
N MET A 65 4.05 -6.26 4.65
CA MET A 65 4.76 -6.11 3.39
C MET A 65 6.07 -5.37 3.62
N ILE A 66 7.18 -5.92 3.13
CA ILE A 66 8.49 -5.27 3.12
C ILE A 66 8.88 -4.99 1.67
N VAL A 67 9.45 -3.82 1.42
CA VAL A 67 10.07 -3.46 0.14
C VAL A 67 11.55 -3.14 0.34
N LYS A 68 12.40 -3.69 -0.52
CA LYS A 68 13.78 -3.26 -0.69
C LYS A 68 13.86 -2.41 -1.95
N ALA A 69 14.52 -1.26 -1.86
CA ALA A 69 14.75 -0.35 -2.97
C ALA A 69 16.22 0.10 -2.96
N GLU A 70 16.75 0.40 -4.14
CA GLU A 70 18.08 0.99 -4.29
C GLU A 70 17.95 2.50 -4.41
N LYS A 71 18.95 3.22 -3.87
CA LYS A 71 18.96 4.68 -3.85
C LYS A 71 18.96 5.21 -5.30
N PRO A 72 18.19 6.26 -5.62
CA PRO A 72 18.34 6.98 -6.89
C PRO A 72 19.78 7.46 -7.05
N GLN A 73 20.31 7.38 -8.28
CA GLN A 73 21.62 7.94 -8.63
C GLN A 73 21.64 9.46 -8.48
#